data_AF-A0A371YLC8-F1
#
_entry.id   AF-A0A371YLC8-F1
#
_cell.length_a   1.000
_cell.length_b   1.000
_cell.length_c   1.000
_cell.angle_alpha   90.00
_cell.angle_beta   90.00
_cell.angle_gamma   90.00
#
_symmetry.space_group_name_H-M   'P 1'
#
loop_
_entity.id
_entity.type
_entity.pdbx_description
1 polymer ?
#
loop_
_entity_poly.entity_id
_entity_poly.type
_entity_poly.pdbx_seq_one_letter_code
_entity_poly.pdbx_strand_id
1 'polypeptide(L)'
;MSYADDVVEESLTQKNRIDLGGAIRMRFDYDPDRDIRKLSFDTAIVNLDFYYDQFSGHVEHRILGGAYPYTYTDHIGDINFTKKAYLEYTVDKEQAIQVGLNQVPIGFQPYYTSTVIESIAYIAGIEDLYRLGVKYDYKNENHEFLAAYYAANPWQGKGTSRGTYYSNQIVSADDSLENGTHYEEKDALAVQYNYTQKADHWISNYGVSGYYSKLKSKSDFDENNGERKVIGLHYGLNNDRFSLKLISLYNHIDTPFTQTTLGSYDGTFNIANQGVISSIDINYKIPKLNIKDINDFNVYGHYSRYDKSKKDFLDSQQFVLGSAFTFKKNIYIATEWLFGKNNPYIGGSDYGQSLAIGGSNQWENQVNINIGYYF
;
A
#
# COMPACT_ATOMS: atom_id res chain seq x y z
N MET A 1 8.66 5.23 2.72
CA MET A 1 10.10 5.19 2.39
C MET A 1 10.64 3.79 2.60
N SER A 2 11.04 3.14 1.51
CA SER A 2 11.74 1.88 1.53
C SER A 2 13.16 2.14 2.03
N TYR A 3 13.49 1.71 3.24
CA TYR A 3 14.89 1.40 3.58
C TYR A 3 15.23 0.06 2.92
N ALA A 4 15.32 0.13 1.61
CA ALA A 4 16.13 -0.76 0.80
C ALA A 4 16.88 0.21 -0.10
N ASP A 5 18.05 0.63 0.35
CA ASP A 5 19.06 1.07 -0.59
C ASP A 5 19.28 -0.10 -1.54
N ASP A 6 18.76 0.03 -2.77
CA ASP A 6 19.18 -0.79 -3.90
C ASP A 6 20.64 -0.45 -4.18
N VAL A 7 21.53 -1.02 -3.37
CA VAL A 7 22.93 -1.21 -3.74
C VAL A 7 22.91 -2.30 -4.80
N VAL A 8 22.70 -1.89 -6.05
CA VAL A 8 23.10 -2.68 -7.22
C VAL A 8 24.62 -2.68 -7.24
N GLU A 9 25.23 -3.51 -6.39
CA GLU A 9 26.59 -3.98 -6.60
C GLU A 9 26.53 -5.17 -7.55
N GLU A 10 26.98 -4.94 -8.79
CA GLU A 10 27.34 -5.99 -9.72
C GLU A 10 28.37 -6.94 -9.08
N SER A 11 27.93 -8.14 -8.70
CA SER A 11 28.70 -9.36 -8.99
C SER A 11 27.74 -10.56 -9.07
N LEU A 12 27.75 -11.24 -10.22
CA LEU A 12 27.06 -12.52 -10.48
C LEU A 12 27.72 -13.69 -9.74
N THR A 13 27.99 -13.50 -8.44
CA THR A 13 28.35 -14.54 -7.49
C THR A 13 27.62 -14.26 -6.18
N GLN A 14 26.30 -14.47 -6.19
CA GLN A 14 25.49 -14.43 -4.96
C GLN A 14 25.94 -15.57 -4.04
N LYS A 15 26.61 -15.23 -2.94
CA LYS A 15 26.85 -16.20 -1.85
C LYS A 15 25.50 -16.65 -1.31
N ASN A 16 25.32 -17.96 -1.20
CA ASN A 16 24.20 -18.56 -0.48
C ASN A 16 24.13 -17.96 0.93
N ARG A 17 23.02 -17.29 1.24
CA ARG A 17 22.84 -16.61 2.52
C ARG A 17 21.38 -16.57 2.93
N ILE A 18 21.16 -16.40 4.23
CA ILE A 18 19.86 -16.15 4.83
C ILE A 18 20.04 -14.92 5.69
N ASP A 19 19.22 -13.91 5.44
CA ASP A 19 19.22 -12.66 6.16
C ASP A 19 17.93 -12.59 6.99
N LEU A 20 18.07 -12.49 8.31
CA LEU A 20 16.95 -12.25 9.22
C LEU A 20 16.98 -10.80 9.63
N GLY A 21 15.88 -10.10 9.38
CA GLY A 21 15.73 -8.69 9.73
C GLY A 21 14.35 -8.41 10.28
N GLY A 22 14.09 -7.13 10.49
CA GLY A 22 12.78 -6.71 10.95
C GLY A 22 12.76 -5.28 11.40
N ALA A 23 11.67 -4.94 12.09
CA ALA A 23 11.55 -3.63 12.71
C ALA A 23 10.59 -3.64 13.90
N ILE A 24 10.82 -2.71 14.82
CA ILE A 24 9.87 -2.34 15.85
C ILE A 24 9.50 -0.88 15.61
N ARG A 25 8.22 -0.61 15.44
CA ARG A 25 7.69 0.73 15.21
C ARG A 25 6.88 1.21 16.39
N MET A 26 7.07 2.48 16.69
CA MET A 26 6.22 3.28 17.56
C MET A 26 5.59 4.39 16.73
N ARG A 27 4.46 4.90 17.21
CA ARG A 27 3.81 6.06 16.62
C ARG A 27 3.33 7.02 17.68
N PHE A 28 3.44 8.32 17.38
CA PHE A 28 2.74 9.36 18.12
C PHE A 28 1.60 9.89 17.26
N ASP A 29 0.39 9.85 17.81
CA ASP A 29 -0.81 10.38 17.20
C ASP A 29 -1.32 11.57 17.99
N TYR A 30 -1.58 12.66 17.26
CA TYR A 30 -2.29 13.82 17.77
C TYR A 30 -3.46 14.13 16.83
N ASP A 31 -4.68 13.91 17.31
CA ASP A 31 -5.91 14.20 16.60
C ASP A 31 -6.78 15.10 17.50
N PRO A 32 -6.94 16.39 17.16
CA PRO A 32 -7.70 17.32 17.97
C PRO A 32 -9.20 17.04 17.94
N ASP A 33 -9.73 16.47 16.86
CA ASP A 33 -11.16 16.25 16.65
C ASP A 33 -11.66 15.03 17.46
N ARG A 34 -10.77 14.06 17.70
CA ARG A 34 -11.03 12.84 18.49
C ARG A 34 -10.42 12.84 19.89
N ASP A 35 -9.83 13.96 20.33
CA ASP A 35 -9.09 14.08 21.60
C ASP A 35 -8.03 12.98 21.79
N ILE A 36 -7.27 12.70 20.72
CA ILE A 36 -6.20 11.69 20.73
C ILE A 36 -4.87 12.39 20.91
N ARG A 37 -4.12 11.96 21.93
CA ARG A 37 -2.72 12.32 22.13
C ARG A 37 -1.98 11.14 22.74
N LYS A 38 -1.45 10.26 21.89
CA LYS A 38 -0.88 8.98 22.34
C LYS A 38 0.44 8.67 21.65
N LEU A 39 1.44 8.29 22.45
CA LEU A 39 2.60 7.53 21.99
C LEU A 39 2.30 6.05 22.23
N SER A 40 2.31 5.25 21.17
CA SER A 40 1.92 3.84 21.21
C SER A 40 2.87 2.96 20.40
N PHE A 41 2.89 1.67 20.71
CA PHE A 41 3.40 0.66 19.79
C PHE A 41 2.56 0.68 18.50
N ASP A 42 3.21 0.62 17.35
CA ASP A 42 2.58 0.63 16.04
C ASP A 42 2.55 -0.79 15.46
N THR A 43 3.73 -1.37 15.23
CA THR A 43 3.85 -2.73 14.69
C THR A 43 5.24 -3.30 14.98
N ALA A 44 5.31 -4.63 15.09
CA ALA A 44 6.53 -5.39 14.99
C ALA A 44 6.54 -6.15 13.66
N ILE A 45 7.72 -6.20 13.05
CA ILE A 45 7.94 -6.69 11.69
C ILE A 45 9.03 -7.74 11.78
N VAL A 46 8.77 -8.91 11.19
CA VAL A 46 9.76 -9.98 11.03
C VAL A 46 9.93 -10.27 9.56
N ASN A 47 11.17 -10.14 9.08
CA ASN A 47 11.53 -10.34 7.70
C ASN A 47 12.59 -11.42 7.58
N LEU A 48 12.45 -12.28 6.57
CA LEU A 48 13.46 -13.26 6.19
C LEU A 48 13.66 -13.19 4.69
N ASP A 49 14.91 -13.00 4.30
CA ASP A 49 15.37 -13.11 2.92
C ASP A 49 16.30 -14.32 2.79
N PHE A 50 16.22 -15.02 1.67
CA PHE A 50 17.22 -16.04 1.34
C PHE A 50 17.64 -15.92 -0.11
N TYR A 51 18.87 -16.35 -0.37
CA TYR A 51 19.48 -16.37 -1.69
C TYR A 51 20.23 -17.68 -1.84
N TYR A 52 19.95 -18.42 -2.91
CA TYR A 52 20.55 -19.71 -3.22
C TYR A 52 20.60 -19.90 -4.75
N ASP A 53 21.80 -19.75 -5.34
CA ASP A 53 22.01 -19.83 -6.79
C ASP A 53 21.07 -18.92 -7.60
N GLN A 54 20.07 -19.50 -8.30
CA GLN A 54 19.06 -18.79 -9.10
C GLN A 54 17.76 -18.54 -8.33
N PHE A 55 17.68 -18.97 -7.08
CA PHE A 55 16.51 -18.80 -6.24
C PHE A 55 16.75 -17.72 -5.20
N SER A 56 15.76 -16.86 -5.03
CA SER A 56 15.68 -15.96 -3.89
C SER A 56 14.28 -16.04 -3.30
N GLY A 57 14.07 -15.51 -2.11
CA GLY A 57 12.72 -15.41 -1.57
C GLY A 57 12.66 -14.53 -0.36
N HIS A 58 11.45 -14.06 -0.09
CA HIS A 58 11.19 -13.06 0.94
C HIS A 58 9.91 -13.40 1.69
N VAL A 59 9.98 -13.33 3.02
CA VAL A 59 8.83 -13.42 3.93
C VAL A 59 8.83 -12.19 4.82
N GLU A 60 7.69 -11.50 4.90
CA GLU A 60 7.47 -10.37 5.80
C GLU A 60 6.13 -10.56 6.53
N HIS A 61 6.19 -10.57 7.86
CA HIS A 61 5.03 -10.73 8.72
C HIS A 61 4.88 -9.55 9.69
N ARG A 62 3.64 -9.12 9.91
CA ARG A 62 3.28 -7.97 10.74
C ARG A 62 2.55 -8.43 11.99
N ILE A 63 2.95 -7.87 13.13
CA ILE A 63 2.40 -8.14 14.45
C ILE A 63 1.93 -6.80 15.04
N LEU A 64 0.64 -6.71 15.39
CA LEU A 64 -0.06 -5.54 15.89
C LEU A 64 -0.97 -5.96 17.07
N GLY A 65 -1.72 -5.02 17.65
CA GLY A 65 -2.63 -5.29 18.78
C GLY A 65 -2.11 -4.79 20.13
N GLY A 66 -2.98 -4.73 21.14
CA GLY A 66 -2.69 -4.31 22.51
C GLY A 66 -2.35 -2.82 22.70
N ALA A 67 -2.35 -2.02 21.64
CA ALA A 67 -2.01 -0.60 21.66
C ALA A 67 -2.86 0.18 20.64
N TYR A 68 -2.97 1.51 20.77
CA TYR A 68 -3.73 2.33 19.82
C TYR A 68 -3.21 2.14 18.37
N PRO A 69 -4.09 1.95 17.36
CA PRO A 69 -5.56 2.07 17.41
C PRO A 69 -6.33 0.82 17.90
N TYR A 70 -5.64 -0.28 18.19
CA TYR A 70 -6.19 -1.59 18.56
C TYR A 70 -6.43 -1.78 20.05
N THR A 71 -6.88 -0.75 20.77
CA THR A 71 -7.10 -0.83 22.22
C THR A 71 -8.23 -1.76 22.65
N TYR A 72 -9.00 -2.28 21.69
CA TYR A 72 -10.02 -3.30 21.92
C TYR A 72 -9.46 -4.72 21.96
N THR A 73 -8.15 -4.89 21.75
CA THR A 73 -7.42 -6.16 21.92
C THR A 73 -6.52 -6.09 23.15
N ASP A 74 -6.26 -7.24 23.77
CA ASP A 74 -5.56 -7.30 25.07
C ASP A 74 -4.02 -7.36 24.93
N HIS A 75 -3.50 -7.95 23.85
CA HIS A 75 -2.07 -8.22 23.71
C HIS A 75 -1.50 -7.84 22.34
N ILE A 76 -0.21 -7.49 22.32
CA ILE A 76 0.57 -7.43 21.08
C ILE A 76 0.57 -8.82 20.44
N GLY A 77 0.18 -8.90 19.17
CA GLY A 77 0.02 -10.12 18.39
C GLY A 77 -1.42 -10.66 18.33
N ASP A 78 -2.38 -10.01 18.97
CA ASP A 78 -3.79 -10.32 18.76
C ASP A 78 -4.26 -9.98 17.36
N ILE A 79 -3.58 -9.05 16.68
CA ILE A 79 -3.74 -8.79 15.26
C ILE A 79 -2.43 -9.08 14.55
N ASN A 80 -2.44 -9.96 13.55
CA ASN A 80 -1.25 -10.24 12.76
C ASN A 80 -1.60 -10.79 11.38
N PHE A 81 -0.73 -10.54 10.41
CA PHE A 81 -0.90 -11.01 9.04
C PHE A 81 0.43 -10.98 8.27
N THR A 82 0.53 -11.84 7.27
CA THR A 82 1.67 -11.88 6.35
C THR A 82 1.48 -10.85 5.24
N LYS A 83 2.45 -9.97 5.04
CA LYS A 83 2.46 -8.99 3.93
C LYS A 83 2.96 -9.63 2.65
N LYS A 84 4.12 -10.30 2.72
CA LYS A 84 4.82 -10.91 1.58
C LYS A 84 5.29 -12.30 1.97
N ALA A 85 5.22 -13.23 1.03
CA ALA A 85 5.77 -14.58 1.17
C ALA A 85 5.90 -15.21 -0.22
N TYR A 86 7.03 -15.02 -0.88
CA TYR A 86 7.24 -15.55 -2.24
C TYR A 86 8.63 -16.15 -2.43
N LEU A 87 8.71 -17.08 -3.36
CA LEU A 87 9.93 -17.58 -3.98
C LEU A 87 10.08 -16.89 -5.34
N GLU A 88 11.28 -16.46 -5.67
CA GLU A 88 11.66 -15.96 -6.97
C GLU A 88 12.68 -16.90 -7.61
N TYR A 89 12.51 -17.14 -8.91
CA TYR A 89 13.47 -17.83 -9.76
C TYR A 89 13.99 -16.84 -10.81
N THR A 90 15.26 -16.51 -10.74
CA THR A 90 15.97 -15.69 -11.72
C THR A 90 16.35 -16.56 -12.91
N VAL A 91 15.62 -16.41 -14.02
CA VAL A 91 15.85 -17.17 -15.25
C VAL A 91 17.16 -16.71 -15.89
N ASP A 92 17.34 -15.39 -16.01
CA ASP A 92 18.55 -14.73 -16.49
C ASP A 92 18.57 -13.26 -16.00
N LYS A 93 19.47 -12.45 -16.55
CA LYS A 93 19.63 -11.02 -16.17
C LYS A 93 18.42 -10.13 -16.52
N GLU A 94 17.54 -10.59 -17.41
CA GLU A 94 16.38 -9.86 -17.93
C GLU A 94 15.06 -10.44 -17.39
N GLN A 95 15.06 -11.66 -16.83
CA GLN A 95 13.85 -12.43 -16.56
C GLN A 95 13.82 -13.02 -15.16
N ALA A 96 12.71 -12.81 -14.45
CA ALA A 96 12.44 -13.43 -13.16
C ALA A 96 10.97 -13.88 -13.03
N ILE A 97 10.74 -14.93 -12.24
CA ILE A 97 9.40 -15.43 -11.91
C ILE A 97 9.24 -15.48 -10.40
N GLN A 98 8.23 -14.78 -9.87
CA GLN A 98 7.83 -14.82 -8.47
C GLN A 98 6.58 -15.70 -8.30
N VAL A 99 6.60 -16.61 -7.33
CA VAL A 99 5.48 -17.47 -6.95
C VAL A 99 5.19 -17.33 -5.46
N GLY A 100 3.93 -17.08 -5.11
CA GLY A 100 3.47 -16.93 -3.72
C GLY A 100 2.70 -15.64 -3.51
N LEU A 101 2.77 -15.10 -2.29
CA LEU A 101 2.19 -13.81 -1.92
C LEU A 101 3.14 -12.68 -2.33
N ASN A 102 2.86 -12.04 -3.47
CA ASN A 102 3.67 -10.96 -4.01
C ASN A 102 2.80 -9.76 -4.46
N GLN A 103 3.45 -8.62 -4.71
CA GLN A 103 2.77 -7.37 -5.03
C GLN A 103 2.21 -7.40 -6.46
N VAL A 104 0.95 -6.99 -6.61
CA VAL A 104 0.25 -6.85 -7.89
C VAL A 104 0.82 -5.66 -8.66
N PRO A 105 1.22 -5.84 -9.94
CA PRO A 105 1.87 -4.78 -10.73
C PRO A 105 0.85 -3.77 -11.29
N ILE A 106 0.43 -2.83 -10.45
CA ILE A 106 -0.42 -1.68 -10.82
C ILE A 106 0.31 -0.42 -10.37
N GLY A 107 0.40 0.60 -11.25
CA GLY A 107 1.04 1.87 -10.90
C GLY A 107 2.51 1.76 -10.45
N PHE A 108 3.01 2.71 -9.66
CA PHE A 108 4.37 2.60 -9.14
C PHE A 108 4.52 1.46 -8.13
N GLN A 109 5.66 0.78 -8.16
CA GLN A 109 6.01 -0.24 -7.18
C GLN A 109 7.21 0.23 -6.33
N PRO A 110 7.25 -0.04 -5.02
CA PRO A 110 6.15 -0.56 -4.21
C PRO A 110 5.10 0.49 -3.83
N TYR A 111 5.43 1.79 -3.90
CA TYR A 111 4.59 2.88 -3.38
C TYR A 111 4.41 4.02 -4.39
N TYR A 112 3.20 4.58 -4.42
CA TYR A 112 2.85 5.76 -5.22
C TYR A 112 3.31 7.05 -4.54
N THR A 113 3.63 6.99 -3.24
CA THR A 113 3.82 8.17 -2.39
C THR A 113 5.07 8.09 -1.53
N SER A 114 5.44 9.23 -0.94
CA SER A 114 6.46 9.35 0.10
C SER A 114 5.91 9.17 1.51
N THR A 115 4.59 9.29 1.70
CA THR A 115 3.94 9.24 3.02
C THR A 115 3.92 7.83 3.62
N VAL A 116 3.93 7.72 4.96
CA VAL A 116 3.82 6.43 5.67
C VAL A 116 2.39 5.89 5.73
N ILE A 117 1.37 6.74 5.48
CA ILE A 117 -0.04 6.33 5.44
C ILE A 117 -0.54 5.98 4.04
N GLU A 118 0.33 6.07 3.03
CA GLU A 118 0.06 5.80 1.61
C GLU A 118 -1.05 6.69 1.00
N SER A 119 -1.48 6.46 -0.25
CA SER A 119 -2.51 7.30 -0.89
C SER A 119 -3.94 6.78 -0.68
N ILE A 120 -4.92 7.53 -1.17
CA ILE A 120 -6.29 7.01 -1.32
C ILE A 120 -6.36 5.74 -2.18
N ALA A 121 -5.42 5.52 -3.10
CA ALA A 121 -5.38 4.28 -3.88
C ALA A 121 -5.02 3.07 -3.02
N TYR A 122 -4.29 3.25 -1.91
CA TYR A 122 -4.05 2.20 -0.93
C TYR A 122 -5.34 1.81 -0.24
N ILE A 123 -6.08 2.81 0.26
CA ILE A 123 -7.37 2.62 0.93
C ILE A 123 -8.39 1.98 -0.03
N ALA A 124 -8.35 2.32 -1.32
CA ALA A 124 -9.18 1.70 -2.35
C ALA A 124 -8.73 0.29 -2.78
N GLY A 125 -7.69 -0.28 -2.16
CA GLY A 125 -7.19 -1.63 -2.46
C GLY A 125 -6.56 -1.75 -3.84
N ILE A 126 -5.72 -0.78 -4.22
CA ILE A 126 -4.99 -0.76 -5.50
C ILE A 126 -3.48 -0.54 -5.28
N GLU A 127 -3.08 0.49 -4.53
CA GLU A 127 -1.68 0.67 -4.10
C GLU A 127 -1.30 -0.39 -3.06
N ASP A 128 -0.03 -0.84 -3.06
CA ASP A 128 0.52 -1.85 -2.13
C ASP A 128 -0.39 -3.09 -1.94
N LEU A 129 -1.04 -3.54 -3.03
CA LEU A 129 -1.90 -4.72 -3.08
C LEU A 129 -1.06 -5.99 -3.25
N TYR A 130 -1.17 -6.93 -2.31
CA TYR A 130 -0.57 -8.27 -2.40
C TYR A 130 -1.62 -9.34 -2.61
N ARG A 131 -1.31 -10.33 -3.44
CA ARG A 131 -2.21 -11.47 -3.74
C ARG A 131 -1.41 -12.75 -3.95
N LEU A 132 -2.07 -13.91 -3.83
CA LEU A 132 -1.46 -15.22 -4.03
C LEU A 132 -1.46 -15.59 -5.51
N GLY A 133 -0.27 -15.73 -6.12
CA GLY A 133 -0.18 -15.96 -7.56
C GLY A 133 1.24 -16.15 -8.09
N VAL A 134 1.33 -15.98 -9.41
CA VAL A 134 2.57 -16.03 -10.18
C VAL A 134 2.73 -14.71 -10.91
N LYS A 135 3.90 -14.10 -10.79
CA LYS A 135 4.27 -12.86 -11.50
C LYS A 135 5.55 -13.12 -12.29
N TYR A 136 5.53 -12.74 -13.56
CA TYR A 136 6.68 -12.73 -14.44
C TYR A 136 7.15 -11.29 -14.64
N ASP A 137 8.45 -11.10 -14.54
CA ASP A 137 9.14 -9.84 -14.76
C ASP A 137 10.12 -10.00 -15.92
N TYR A 138 9.97 -9.13 -16.92
CA TYR A 138 10.88 -9.00 -18.04
C TYR A 138 11.39 -7.57 -18.15
N LYS A 139 12.70 -7.39 -18.06
CA LYS A 139 13.36 -6.08 -18.15
C LYS A 139 14.49 -6.11 -19.15
N ASN A 140 14.41 -5.23 -20.14
CA ASN A 140 15.42 -5.09 -21.17
C ASN A 140 15.65 -3.61 -21.51
N GLU A 141 16.89 -3.16 -21.34
CA GLU A 141 17.30 -1.76 -21.49
C GLU A 141 16.40 -0.79 -20.71
N ASN A 142 15.59 -0.01 -21.44
CA ASN A 142 14.69 1.01 -20.91
C ASN A 142 13.26 0.49 -20.69
N HIS A 143 13.00 -0.77 -21.02
CA HIS A 143 11.68 -1.38 -21.04
C HIS A 143 11.54 -2.39 -19.90
N GLU A 144 10.40 -2.37 -19.23
CA GLU A 144 10.04 -3.36 -18.22
C GLU A 144 8.59 -3.77 -18.43
N PHE A 145 8.33 -5.07 -18.39
CA PHE A 145 7.04 -5.68 -18.58
C PHE A 145 6.77 -6.66 -17.46
N LEU A 146 5.67 -6.43 -16.74
CA LEU A 146 5.19 -7.29 -15.68
C LEU A 146 3.88 -7.93 -16.10
N ALA A 147 3.76 -9.24 -15.95
CA ALA A 147 2.51 -9.96 -16.15
C ALA A 147 2.28 -10.93 -14.99
N ALA A 148 1.06 -10.97 -14.47
CA ALA A 148 0.75 -11.81 -13.32
C ALA A 148 -0.65 -12.40 -13.39
N TYR A 149 -0.78 -13.60 -12.82
CA TYR A 149 -2.05 -14.22 -12.50
C TYR A 149 -2.13 -14.50 -11.00
N TYR A 150 -3.21 -14.09 -10.36
CA TYR A 150 -3.45 -14.27 -8.94
C TYR A 150 -4.73 -15.08 -8.71
N ALA A 151 -4.58 -16.26 -8.13
CA ALA A 151 -5.69 -17.18 -7.90
C ALA A 151 -6.62 -16.70 -6.79
N ALA A 152 -6.10 -16.02 -5.76
CA ALA A 152 -6.85 -15.66 -4.55
C ALA A 152 -6.32 -14.42 -3.85
N ASN A 153 -7.12 -13.90 -2.90
CA ASN A 153 -6.66 -13.00 -1.85
C ASN A 153 -5.53 -13.66 -1.02
N PRO A 154 -4.75 -12.89 -0.24
CA PRO A 154 -3.87 -13.45 0.79
C PRO A 154 -4.63 -14.30 1.81
N TRP A 155 -3.89 -15.07 2.62
CA TRP A 155 -4.50 -15.72 3.78
C TRP A 155 -4.98 -14.67 4.78
N GLN A 156 -6.19 -14.86 5.30
CA GLN A 156 -6.69 -14.06 6.40
C GLN A 156 -5.77 -14.25 7.62
N GLY A 157 -5.39 -13.13 8.24
CA GLY A 157 -4.60 -13.12 9.46
C GLY A 157 -5.41 -13.48 10.70
N LYS A 158 -4.79 -13.28 11.86
CA LYS A 158 -5.47 -13.31 13.16
C LYS A 158 -5.98 -11.91 13.49
N GLY A 159 -7.19 -11.83 14.04
CA GLY A 159 -7.79 -10.63 14.61
C GLY A 159 -9.24 -10.87 14.99
N THR A 160 -10.05 -9.83 15.00
CA THR A 160 -11.45 -9.83 15.49
C THR A 160 -12.49 -9.68 14.38
N SER A 161 -12.07 -9.35 13.16
CA SER A 161 -12.96 -9.11 12.02
C SER A 161 -12.60 -9.92 10.78
N ARG A 162 -13.45 -9.79 9.75
CA ARG A 162 -13.23 -10.31 8.40
C ARG A 162 -12.19 -9.50 7.62
N GLY A 163 -11.71 -8.37 8.16
CA GLY A 163 -10.74 -7.46 7.53
C GLY A 163 -9.29 -7.66 7.96
N THR A 164 -8.87 -8.84 8.40
CA THR A 164 -7.52 -9.07 8.95
C THR A 164 -6.47 -9.32 7.87
N TYR A 165 -6.19 -8.29 7.07
CA TYR A 165 -5.22 -8.31 5.96
C TYR A 165 -4.27 -7.11 6.00
N TYR A 166 -3.09 -7.27 5.40
CA TYR A 166 -2.18 -6.15 5.17
C TYR A 166 -2.71 -5.18 4.11
N SER A 167 -3.02 -5.68 2.90
CA SER A 167 -3.61 -4.84 1.86
C SER A 167 -5.12 -4.80 2.01
N ASN A 168 -5.76 -3.74 1.53
CA ASN A 168 -7.21 -3.66 1.41
C ASN A 168 -7.72 -4.67 0.36
N GLN A 169 -8.41 -5.71 0.80
CA GLN A 169 -8.95 -6.79 -0.04
C GLN A 169 -10.46 -6.69 -0.15
N ILE A 170 -11.05 -7.06 -1.30
CA ILE A 170 -12.50 -7.31 -1.37
C ILE A 170 -12.81 -8.57 -0.56
N VAL A 171 -13.66 -8.40 0.46
CA VAL A 171 -14.02 -9.44 1.44
C VAL A 171 -15.50 -9.35 1.77
N SER A 172 -16.01 -10.34 2.49
CA SER A 172 -17.33 -10.23 3.09
C SER A 172 -17.31 -9.25 4.26
N ALA A 173 -18.30 -8.35 4.30
CA ALA A 173 -18.47 -7.38 5.37
C ALA A 173 -18.65 -8.02 6.74
N ASP A 174 -18.16 -7.35 7.78
CA ASP A 174 -18.55 -7.67 9.16
C ASP A 174 -20.03 -7.36 9.38
N ASP A 175 -20.67 -8.07 10.31
CA ASP A 175 -22.11 -7.90 10.56
C ASP A 175 -22.47 -6.50 11.09
N SER A 176 -21.50 -5.78 11.64
CA SER A 176 -21.66 -4.40 12.13
C SER A 176 -21.53 -3.34 11.02
N LEU A 177 -21.05 -3.70 9.82
CA LEU A 177 -20.87 -2.74 8.74
C LEU A 177 -22.20 -2.52 8.01
N GLU A 178 -22.72 -1.29 8.12
CA GLU A 178 -23.93 -0.91 7.42
C GLU A 178 -23.74 -0.99 5.89
N ASN A 179 -24.73 -1.58 5.21
CA ASN A 179 -24.74 -1.74 3.75
C ASN A 179 -23.49 -2.46 3.21
N GLY A 180 -22.94 -3.38 4.01
CA GLY A 180 -21.82 -4.23 3.61
C GLY A 180 -22.22 -5.24 2.53
N THR A 181 -21.27 -5.63 1.69
CA THR A 181 -21.44 -6.66 0.66
C THR A 181 -20.63 -7.91 0.96
N HIS A 182 -20.96 -9.01 0.27
CA HIS A 182 -20.39 -10.33 0.55
C HIS A 182 -19.73 -10.92 -0.70
N TYR A 183 -18.54 -10.43 -1.03
CA TYR A 183 -17.76 -10.90 -2.17
C TYR A 183 -16.39 -11.46 -1.77
N GLU A 184 -15.87 -12.35 -2.60
CA GLU A 184 -14.47 -12.80 -2.59
C GLU A 184 -13.87 -12.56 -3.98
N GLU A 185 -12.75 -11.85 -4.02
CA GLU A 185 -12.02 -11.59 -5.26
C GLU A 185 -11.03 -12.72 -5.58
N LYS A 186 -11.03 -13.18 -6.84
CA LYS A 186 -10.21 -14.29 -7.31
C LYS A 186 -9.94 -14.21 -8.81
N ASP A 187 -9.09 -15.11 -9.31
CA ASP A 187 -8.80 -15.25 -10.74
C ASP A 187 -8.42 -13.91 -11.40
N ALA A 188 -7.49 -13.19 -10.79
CA ALA A 188 -7.08 -11.87 -11.26
C ALA A 188 -5.92 -11.96 -12.26
N LEU A 189 -5.95 -11.09 -13.27
CA LEU A 189 -4.89 -10.86 -14.23
C LEU A 189 -4.40 -9.42 -14.09
N ALA A 190 -3.09 -9.24 -14.04
CA ALA A 190 -2.46 -7.94 -13.97
C ALA A 190 -1.36 -7.83 -15.01
N VAL A 191 -1.28 -6.69 -15.69
CA VAL A 191 -0.20 -6.36 -16.62
C VAL A 191 0.27 -4.94 -16.38
N GLN A 192 1.57 -4.71 -16.52
CA GLN A 192 2.16 -3.40 -16.49
C GLN A 192 3.30 -3.31 -17.50
N TYR A 193 3.41 -2.15 -18.13
CA TYR A 193 4.55 -1.79 -18.95
C TYR A 193 5.12 -0.46 -18.48
N ASN A 194 6.43 -0.41 -18.28
CA ASN A 194 7.17 0.78 -17.90
C ASN A 194 8.24 1.08 -18.95
N TYR A 195 8.42 2.37 -19.26
CA TYR A 195 9.50 2.89 -20.07
C TYR A 195 10.28 3.93 -19.28
N THR A 196 11.58 3.70 -19.13
CA THR A 196 12.49 4.58 -18.38
C THR A 196 13.43 5.30 -19.34
N GLN A 197 13.43 6.62 -19.31
CA GLN A 197 14.33 7.46 -20.08
C GLN A 197 15.29 8.20 -19.16
N LYS A 198 16.58 8.10 -19.46
CA LYS A 198 17.64 8.87 -18.79
C LYS A 198 18.05 10.04 -19.68
N ALA A 199 18.03 11.25 -19.15
CA ALA A 199 18.47 12.48 -19.82
C ALA A 199 19.24 13.35 -18.81
N ASP A 200 20.54 13.51 -19.04
CA ASP A 200 21.47 14.14 -18.09
C ASP A 200 21.37 13.52 -16.68
N HIS A 201 20.93 14.32 -15.70
CA HIS A 201 20.78 13.93 -14.29
C HIS A 201 19.33 13.55 -13.96
N TRP A 202 18.46 13.49 -14.97
CA TRP A 202 17.04 13.20 -14.81
C TRP A 202 16.70 11.81 -15.31
N ILE A 203 15.83 11.15 -14.56
CA ILE A 203 15.21 9.88 -14.91
C ILE A 203 13.71 10.13 -15.01
N SER A 204 13.16 9.92 -16.20
CA SER A 204 11.71 9.91 -16.44
C SER A 204 11.25 8.46 -16.54
N ASN A 205 10.13 8.14 -15.91
CA ASN A 205 9.49 6.83 -16.00
C ASN A 205 8.03 7.02 -16.42
N TYR A 206 7.62 6.31 -17.46
CA TYR A 206 6.26 6.32 -17.99
C TYR A 206 5.71 4.92 -17.86
N GLY A 207 4.47 4.77 -17.39
CA GLY A 207 3.90 3.44 -17.35
C GLY A 207 2.40 3.40 -17.48
N VAL A 208 1.95 2.23 -17.94
CA VAL A 208 0.55 1.86 -18.07
C VAL A 208 0.34 0.53 -17.38
N SER A 209 -0.79 0.37 -16.69
CA SER A 209 -1.13 -0.87 -16.00
C SER A 209 -2.61 -1.19 -16.16
N GLY A 210 -2.92 -2.49 -16.16
CA GLY A 210 -4.27 -3.01 -16.22
C GLY A 210 -4.44 -4.15 -15.24
N TYR A 211 -5.59 -4.21 -14.58
CA TYR A 211 -5.96 -5.27 -13.66
C TYR A 211 -7.41 -5.67 -13.91
N TYR A 212 -7.66 -6.97 -13.97
CA TYR A 212 -8.99 -7.56 -14.10
C TYR A 212 -9.13 -8.70 -13.11
N SER A 213 -10.25 -8.83 -12.42
CA SER A 213 -10.51 -9.96 -11.53
C SER A 213 -11.99 -10.35 -11.50
N LYS A 214 -12.25 -11.56 -11.05
CA LYS A 214 -13.61 -12.07 -10.82
C LYS A 214 -13.98 -11.93 -9.36
N LEU A 215 -15.23 -11.58 -9.09
CA LEU A 215 -15.80 -11.54 -7.75
C LEU A 215 -16.81 -12.67 -7.62
N LYS A 216 -16.59 -13.56 -6.66
CA LYS A 216 -17.55 -14.60 -6.29
C LYS A 216 -18.41 -14.11 -5.15
N SER A 217 -19.73 -14.14 -5.32
CA SER A 217 -20.64 -13.87 -4.21
C SER A 217 -20.58 -14.97 -3.14
N LYS A 218 -20.67 -14.57 -1.88
CA LYS A 218 -20.68 -15.41 -0.69
C LYS A 218 -22.00 -15.33 0.09
N SER A 219 -22.97 -14.58 -0.42
CA SER A 219 -24.29 -14.45 0.17
C SER A 219 -25.27 -15.38 -0.54
N ASP A 220 -26.11 -16.08 0.22
CA ASP A 220 -27.25 -16.84 -0.30
C ASP A 220 -28.32 -15.92 -0.91
N PHE A 221 -28.25 -14.60 -0.66
CA PHE A 221 -29.16 -13.59 -1.20
C PHE A 221 -28.65 -12.95 -2.50
N ASP A 222 -27.36 -13.11 -2.83
CA ASP A 222 -26.72 -12.52 -4.01
C ASP A 222 -26.14 -13.62 -4.90
N GLU A 223 -26.90 -14.13 -5.86
CA GLU A 223 -26.40 -15.19 -6.76
C GLU A 223 -25.45 -14.66 -7.86
N ASN A 224 -25.34 -13.33 -7.99
CA ASN A 224 -24.60 -12.70 -9.09
C ASN A 224 -23.14 -12.51 -8.74
N ASN A 225 -22.27 -13.25 -9.45
CA ASN A 225 -20.85 -12.93 -9.53
C ASN A 225 -20.64 -11.53 -10.12
N GLY A 226 -19.50 -10.92 -9.80
CA GLY A 226 -19.10 -9.62 -10.32
C GLY A 226 -17.70 -9.65 -10.91
N GLU A 227 -17.19 -8.47 -11.26
CA GLU A 227 -15.83 -8.30 -11.75
C GLU A 227 -15.25 -6.95 -11.32
N ARG A 228 -13.92 -6.87 -11.24
CA ARG A 228 -13.22 -5.61 -10.97
C ARG A 228 -12.23 -5.33 -12.09
N LYS A 229 -12.18 -4.07 -12.52
CA LYS A 229 -11.29 -3.52 -13.53
C LYS A 229 -10.57 -2.30 -12.97
N VAL A 230 -9.26 -2.28 -13.11
CA VAL A 230 -8.44 -1.08 -12.87
C VAL A 230 -7.57 -0.81 -14.09
N ILE A 231 -7.54 0.43 -14.55
CA ILE A 231 -6.63 0.89 -15.61
C ILE A 231 -5.87 2.09 -15.07
N GLY A 232 -4.54 2.06 -15.18
CA GLY A 232 -3.66 3.07 -14.63
C GLY A 232 -2.69 3.65 -15.63
N LEU A 233 -2.45 4.96 -15.53
CA LEU A 233 -1.36 5.67 -16.19
C LEU A 233 -0.52 6.37 -15.12
N HIS A 234 0.80 6.27 -15.24
CA HIS A 234 1.70 6.95 -14.31
C HIS A 234 2.90 7.59 -15.02
N TYR A 235 3.40 8.66 -14.40
CA TYR A 235 4.60 9.39 -14.82
C TYR A 235 5.44 9.77 -13.60
N GLY A 236 6.67 9.29 -13.58
CA GLY A 236 7.68 9.63 -12.57
C GLY A 236 8.77 10.49 -13.18
N LEU A 237 9.28 11.45 -12.41
CA LEU A 237 10.44 12.25 -12.74
C LEU A 237 11.31 12.40 -11.51
N ASN A 238 12.58 12.05 -11.59
CA ASN A 238 13.49 12.22 -10.46
C ASN A 238 14.92 12.59 -10.88
N ASN A 239 15.64 13.20 -9.95
CA ASN A 239 17.08 13.38 -9.94
C ASN A 239 17.62 13.14 -8.51
N ASP A 240 18.88 13.49 -8.25
CA ASP A 240 19.52 13.28 -6.95
C ASP A 240 18.81 13.94 -5.75
N ARG A 241 18.04 15.02 -5.98
CA ARG A 241 17.38 15.80 -4.92
C ARG A 241 15.87 15.79 -4.98
N PHE A 242 15.28 15.67 -6.16
CA PHE A 242 13.86 15.88 -6.39
C PHE A 242 13.23 14.61 -6.97
N SER A 243 12.01 14.31 -6.52
CA SER A 243 11.16 13.29 -7.12
C SER A 243 9.72 13.82 -7.25
N LEU A 244 9.11 13.55 -8.40
CA LEU A 244 7.71 13.76 -8.70
C LEU A 244 7.13 12.42 -9.14
N LYS A 245 5.97 12.04 -8.59
CA LYS A 245 5.16 10.93 -9.07
C LYS A 245 3.74 11.40 -9.34
N LEU A 246 3.25 11.12 -10.54
CA LEU A 246 1.86 11.36 -10.95
C LEU A 246 1.25 10.03 -11.34
N ILE A 247 0.06 9.73 -10.83
CA ILE A 247 -0.69 8.54 -11.23
C ILE A 247 -2.19 8.85 -11.27
N SER A 248 -2.87 8.30 -12.29
CA SER A 248 -4.33 8.30 -12.39
C SER A 248 -4.81 6.88 -12.69
N LEU A 249 -5.87 6.46 -11.99
CA LEU A 249 -6.41 5.11 -11.99
C LEU A 249 -7.92 5.19 -12.20
N TYR A 250 -8.43 4.56 -13.24
CA TYR A 250 -9.86 4.29 -13.34
C TYR A 250 -10.16 2.99 -12.59
N ASN A 251 -11.03 3.03 -11.59
CA ASN A 251 -11.50 1.87 -10.83
C ASN A 251 -12.97 1.61 -11.17
N HIS A 252 -13.29 0.36 -11.49
CA HIS A 252 -14.66 -0.09 -11.71
C HIS A 252 -14.87 -1.49 -11.15
N ILE A 253 -15.88 -1.64 -10.30
CA ILE A 253 -16.31 -2.88 -9.66
C ILE A 253 -17.75 -3.11 -10.10
N ASP A 254 -17.96 -4.06 -11.01
CA ASP A 254 -19.26 -4.38 -11.54
C ASP A 254 -19.93 -5.44 -10.66
N THR A 255 -20.94 -4.99 -9.90
CA THR A 255 -21.82 -5.80 -9.06
C THR A 255 -23.22 -5.18 -9.11
N PRO A 256 -24.27 -5.86 -8.64
CA PRO A 256 -25.61 -5.27 -8.50
C PRO A 256 -25.69 -4.06 -7.56
N PHE A 257 -24.65 -3.82 -6.75
CA PHE A 257 -24.59 -2.76 -5.75
C PHE A 257 -23.85 -1.53 -6.27
N THR A 258 -24.04 -0.39 -5.59
CA THR A 258 -23.29 0.85 -5.87
C THR A 258 -21.96 0.94 -5.11
N GLN A 259 -21.71 0.00 -4.20
CA GLN A 259 -20.52 -0.07 -3.36
C GLN A 259 -20.11 -1.52 -3.11
N THR A 260 -18.87 -1.71 -2.72
CA THR A 260 -18.30 -3.02 -2.37
C THR A 260 -17.51 -2.91 -1.09
N THR A 261 -17.53 -3.94 -0.26
CA THR A 261 -16.78 -3.97 0.99
C THR A 261 -15.33 -4.39 0.78
N LEU A 262 -14.41 -3.60 1.34
CA LEU A 262 -13.02 -3.95 1.56
C LEU A 262 -12.77 -4.27 3.04
N GLY A 263 -11.68 -4.99 3.30
CA GLY A 263 -11.17 -5.22 4.64
C GLY A 263 -9.65 -5.17 4.71
N SER A 264 -9.14 -4.52 5.74
CA SER A 264 -7.73 -4.51 6.13
C SER A 264 -7.58 -4.07 7.58
N TYR A 265 -6.43 -4.37 8.18
CA TYR A 265 -6.06 -3.89 9.52
C TYR A 265 -7.15 -4.11 10.59
N ASP A 266 -7.81 -5.27 10.51
CA ASP A 266 -8.84 -5.70 11.44
C ASP A 266 -10.15 -4.89 11.42
N GLY A 267 -10.50 -4.29 10.28
CA GLY A 267 -11.84 -3.75 10.05
C GLY A 267 -12.32 -3.88 8.61
N THR A 268 -13.63 -3.75 8.40
CA THR A 268 -14.26 -3.68 7.08
C THR A 268 -14.91 -2.32 6.83
N PHE A 269 -14.86 -1.87 5.58
CA PHE A 269 -15.43 -0.59 5.14
C PHE A 269 -15.87 -0.66 3.67
N ASN A 270 -16.77 0.21 3.27
CA ASN A 270 -17.30 0.26 1.91
C ASN A 270 -16.53 1.24 1.03
N ILE A 271 -16.40 0.86 -0.24
CA ILE A 271 -15.86 1.71 -1.30
C ILE A 271 -16.88 1.89 -2.42
N ALA A 272 -16.83 3.06 -3.07
CA ALA A 272 -17.58 3.29 -4.29
C ALA A 272 -17.13 2.32 -5.39
N ASN A 273 -18.09 1.82 -6.16
CA ASN A 273 -17.79 0.86 -7.22
C ASN A 273 -17.18 1.49 -8.47
N GLN A 274 -17.25 2.80 -8.67
CA GLN A 274 -16.75 3.42 -9.89
C GLN A 274 -16.22 4.83 -9.65
N GLY A 275 -15.07 5.14 -10.24
CA GLY A 275 -14.52 6.49 -10.25
C GLY A 275 -13.07 6.54 -10.71
N VAL A 276 -12.48 7.73 -10.60
CA VAL A 276 -11.08 7.98 -10.92
C VAL A 276 -10.32 8.34 -9.65
N ILE A 277 -9.24 7.63 -9.38
CA ILE A 277 -8.30 7.94 -8.31
C ILE A 277 -7.10 8.64 -8.93
N SER A 278 -6.77 9.84 -8.46
CA SER A 278 -5.59 10.59 -8.90
C SER A 278 -4.68 10.87 -7.71
N SER A 279 -3.37 10.78 -7.91
CA SER A 279 -2.36 11.01 -6.88
C SER A 279 -1.15 11.75 -7.44
N ILE A 280 -0.65 12.71 -6.67
CA ILE A 280 0.59 13.45 -6.90
C ILE A 280 1.45 13.40 -5.63
N ASP A 281 2.71 13.05 -5.80
CA ASP A 281 3.72 13.06 -4.74
C ASP A 281 4.93 13.89 -5.18
N ILE A 282 5.40 14.77 -4.31
CA ILE A 282 6.61 15.56 -4.51
C ILE A 282 7.51 15.34 -3.30
N ASN A 283 8.75 14.92 -3.53
CA ASN A 283 9.76 14.73 -2.51
C ASN A 283 11.02 15.56 -2.82
N TYR A 284 11.61 16.16 -1.80
CA TYR A 284 12.86 16.91 -1.91
C TYR A 284 13.83 16.58 -0.79
N LYS A 285 15.01 16.06 -1.15
CA LYS A 285 16.13 15.81 -0.24
C LYS A 285 16.84 17.13 0.10
N ILE A 286 17.17 17.31 1.37
CA ILE A 286 17.91 18.48 1.90
C ILE A 286 19.24 18.01 2.50
N PRO A 287 20.29 17.77 1.68
CA PRO A 287 21.57 17.27 2.18
C PRO A 287 22.24 18.14 3.25
N LYS A 288 21.92 19.45 3.28
CA LYS A 288 22.43 20.39 4.30
C LYS A 288 21.96 20.05 5.72
N LEU A 289 20.87 19.29 5.86
CA LEU A 289 20.34 18.84 7.14
C LEU A 289 20.86 17.45 7.53
N ASN A 290 21.67 16.81 6.68
CA ASN A 290 22.39 15.59 7.02
C ASN A 290 23.59 15.95 7.91
N ILE A 291 23.34 16.06 9.20
CA ILE A 291 24.34 16.32 10.25
C ILE A 291 24.76 15.00 10.91
N LYS A 292 25.63 15.06 11.94
CA LYS A 292 26.09 13.87 12.65
C LYS A 292 24.90 12.97 13.06
N ASP A 293 24.97 11.72 12.64
CA ASP A 293 23.97 10.67 12.86
C ASP A 293 22.61 10.85 12.15
N ILE A 294 22.39 11.95 11.40
CA ILE A 294 21.16 12.17 10.60
C ILE A 294 21.49 12.04 9.11
N ASN A 295 20.78 11.14 8.43
CA ASN A 295 20.91 10.89 7.00
C ASN A 295 19.54 11.02 6.30
N ASP A 296 19.59 11.17 4.98
CA ASP A 296 18.43 11.14 4.09
C ASP A 296 17.29 12.11 4.46
N PHE A 297 17.65 13.27 5.03
CA PHE A 297 16.65 14.26 5.40
C PHE A 297 15.92 14.75 4.16
N ASN A 298 14.60 14.58 4.16
CA ASN A 298 13.74 15.02 3.08
C ASN A 298 12.44 15.64 3.60
N VAL A 299 11.85 16.48 2.76
CA VAL A 299 10.50 17.01 2.94
C VAL A 299 9.66 16.58 1.75
N TYR A 300 8.38 16.35 1.96
CA TYR A 300 7.47 15.89 0.92
C TYR A 300 6.06 16.43 1.10
N GLY A 301 5.38 16.52 -0.03
CA GLY A 301 3.95 16.84 -0.11
C GLY A 301 3.25 15.82 -0.99
N HIS A 302 2.12 15.32 -0.53
CA HIS A 302 1.30 14.36 -1.26
C HIS A 302 -0.15 14.81 -1.29
N TYR A 303 -0.81 14.65 -2.43
CA TYR A 303 -2.26 14.81 -2.55
C TYR A 303 -2.84 13.63 -3.34
N SER A 304 -3.98 13.12 -2.89
CA SER A 304 -4.76 12.16 -3.66
C SER A 304 -6.27 12.36 -3.47
N ARG A 305 -7.03 11.96 -4.48
CA ARG A 305 -8.51 12.06 -4.50
C ARG A 305 -9.11 10.84 -5.17
N TYR A 306 -10.21 10.34 -4.63
CA TYR A 306 -11.13 9.45 -5.32
C TYR A 306 -12.36 10.26 -5.77
N ASP A 307 -12.42 10.55 -7.07
CA ASP A 307 -13.55 11.19 -7.74
C ASP A 307 -14.57 10.12 -8.12
N LYS A 308 -15.69 10.07 -7.39
CA LYS A 308 -16.65 8.97 -7.45
C LYS A 308 -17.71 9.25 -8.52
N SER A 309 -17.98 8.27 -9.39
CA SER A 309 -18.92 8.47 -10.50
C SER A 309 -20.39 8.55 -10.05
N LYS A 310 -20.73 8.00 -8.88
CA LYS A 310 -22.09 8.06 -8.32
C LYS A 310 -22.33 9.47 -7.75
N LYS A 311 -23.25 10.23 -8.33
CA LYS A 311 -23.50 11.65 -7.97
C LYS A 311 -23.82 11.91 -6.50
N ASP A 312 -24.50 10.98 -5.84
CA ASP A 312 -24.88 11.11 -4.43
C ASP A 312 -23.73 10.77 -3.47
N PHE A 313 -22.62 10.25 -4.00
CA PHE A 313 -21.45 9.90 -3.20
C PHE A 313 -20.50 11.10 -3.14
N LEU A 314 -20.02 11.42 -1.94
CA LEU A 314 -19.07 12.50 -1.74
C LEU A 314 -17.64 12.00 -1.98
N ASP A 315 -16.85 12.73 -2.75
CA ASP A 315 -15.45 12.38 -3.01
C ASP A 315 -14.59 12.29 -1.75
N SER A 316 -13.63 11.37 -1.78
CA SER A 316 -12.62 11.21 -0.73
C SER A 316 -11.33 11.92 -1.13
N GLN A 317 -10.71 12.65 -0.22
CA GLN A 317 -9.47 13.38 -0.46
C GLN A 317 -8.49 13.23 0.69
N GLN A 318 -7.20 13.27 0.36
CA GLN A 318 -6.10 13.22 1.29
C GLN A 318 -5.01 14.17 0.86
N PHE A 319 -4.50 14.95 1.81
CA PHE A 319 -3.34 15.81 1.62
C PHE A 319 -2.37 15.59 2.80
N VAL A 320 -1.08 15.45 2.50
CA VAL A 320 -0.04 15.21 3.50
C VAL A 320 1.11 16.19 3.27
N LEU A 321 1.54 16.83 4.35
CA LEU A 321 2.83 17.52 4.42
C LEU A 321 3.71 16.78 5.41
N GLY A 322 4.88 16.33 4.95
CA GLY A 322 5.73 15.48 5.77
C GLY A 322 7.21 15.82 5.67
N SER A 323 7.95 15.28 6.63
CA SER A 323 9.40 15.22 6.61
C SER A 323 9.85 13.88 7.18
N ALA A 324 10.97 13.38 6.69
CA ALA A 324 11.58 12.19 7.24
C ALA A 324 13.09 12.24 7.18
N PHE A 325 13.71 11.48 8.07
CA PHE A 325 15.14 11.28 8.12
C PHE A 325 15.46 9.98 8.84
N THR A 326 16.72 9.57 8.74
CA THR A 326 17.22 8.40 9.45
C THR A 326 18.30 8.77 10.42
N PHE A 327 18.06 8.38 11.66
CA PHE A 327 18.96 8.54 12.77
C PHE A 327 19.77 7.27 13.02
N LYS A 328 21.10 7.41 13.15
CA LYS A 328 22.04 6.32 13.46
C LYS A 328 21.84 5.06 12.59
N LYS A 329 21.54 5.27 11.30
CA LYS A 329 21.31 4.24 10.25
C LYS A 329 20.07 3.35 10.41
N ASN A 330 19.67 3.06 11.64
CA ASN A 330 18.64 2.05 11.92
C ASN A 330 17.31 2.67 12.37
N ILE A 331 17.26 3.96 12.71
CA ILE A 331 16.05 4.60 13.23
C ILE A 331 15.48 5.54 12.16
N TYR A 332 14.43 5.12 11.48
CA TYR A 332 13.70 5.97 10.55
C TYR A 332 12.61 6.73 11.29
N ILE A 333 12.53 8.05 11.07
CA ILE A 333 11.54 8.92 11.68
C ILE A 333 10.83 9.69 10.57
N ALA A 334 9.50 9.56 10.50
CA ALA A 334 8.64 10.36 9.65
C ALA A 334 7.67 11.17 10.50
N THR A 335 7.53 12.46 10.22
CA THR A 335 6.56 13.36 10.84
C THR A 335 5.65 13.92 9.77
N GLU A 336 4.34 13.71 9.92
CA GLU A 336 3.34 14.02 8.91
C GLU A 336 2.17 14.78 9.50
N TRP A 337 1.82 15.89 8.87
CA TRP A 337 0.56 16.57 9.06
C TRP A 337 -0.40 16.13 7.98
N LEU A 338 -1.46 15.46 8.41
CA LEU A 338 -2.42 14.76 7.58
C LEU A 338 -3.71 15.56 7.53
N PHE A 339 -4.27 15.71 6.33
CA PHE A 339 -5.57 16.32 6.09
C PHE A 339 -6.42 15.35 5.29
N GLY A 340 -7.64 15.11 5.73
CA GLY A 340 -8.56 14.18 5.11
C GLY A 340 -9.94 14.80 4.94
N LYS A 341 -10.57 14.55 3.80
CA LYS A 341 -11.99 14.85 3.58
C LYS A 341 -12.69 13.60 3.10
N ASN A 342 -13.69 13.14 3.84
CA ASN A 342 -14.29 11.80 3.64
C ASN A 342 -13.19 10.72 3.54
N ASN A 343 -12.25 10.74 4.48
CA ASN A 343 -11.14 9.79 4.59
C ASN A 343 -11.35 8.95 5.85
N PRO A 344 -11.36 7.60 5.76
CA PRO A 344 -11.72 6.73 6.88
C PRO A 344 -10.67 6.70 8.01
N TYR A 345 -9.45 7.16 7.76
CA TYR A 345 -8.35 7.07 8.73
C TYR A 345 -7.91 8.41 9.33
N ILE A 346 -8.36 9.53 8.76
CA ILE A 346 -7.92 10.88 9.15
C ILE A 346 -9.06 11.65 9.79
N GLY A 347 -8.81 12.14 11.02
CA GLY A 347 -9.61 13.18 11.67
C GLY A 347 -11.07 12.83 11.99
N GLY A 348 -11.37 11.54 12.16
CA GLY A 348 -12.67 11.10 12.70
C GLY A 348 -13.85 11.14 11.73
N SER A 349 -13.59 11.17 10.41
CA SER A 349 -14.64 10.85 9.43
C SER A 349 -15.17 9.42 9.62
N ASP A 350 -16.26 9.08 8.94
CA ASP A 350 -16.88 7.76 9.03
C ASP A 350 -15.94 6.68 8.45
N TYR A 351 -15.50 5.73 9.29
CA TYR A 351 -14.60 4.66 8.87
C TYR A 351 -15.25 3.74 7.81
N GLY A 352 -16.51 3.37 8.00
CA GLY A 352 -17.21 2.39 7.19
C GLY A 352 -17.70 2.92 5.85
N GLN A 353 -17.90 4.24 5.71
CA GLN A 353 -18.62 4.83 4.56
C GLN A 353 -17.82 5.89 3.81
N SER A 354 -16.71 6.38 4.36
CA SER A 354 -15.93 7.49 3.76
C SER A 354 -15.54 7.28 2.29
N LEU A 355 -15.12 6.07 1.89
CA LEU A 355 -14.80 5.77 0.48
C LEU A 355 -16.00 5.38 -0.38
N ALA A 356 -17.19 5.19 0.20
CA ALA A 356 -18.44 4.94 -0.50
C ALA A 356 -19.31 6.21 -0.52
N ILE A 357 -20.44 6.24 0.19
CA ILE A 357 -21.37 7.37 0.20
C ILE A 357 -20.75 8.68 0.71
N GLY A 358 -19.73 8.61 1.56
CA GLY A 358 -19.05 9.76 2.15
C GLY A 358 -19.06 9.73 3.67
N GLY A 359 -18.42 10.72 4.28
CA GLY A 359 -18.32 10.88 5.73
C GLY A 359 -18.75 12.29 6.16
N SER A 360 -17.94 12.96 6.98
CA SER A 360 -18.25 14.29 7.53
C SER A 360 -18.39 15.41 6.50
N ASN A 361 -17.88 15.20 5.27
CA ASN A 361 -17.74 16.22 4.22
C ASN A 361 -16.94 17.48 4.64
N GLN A 362 -16.21 17.40 5.75
CA GLN A 362 -15.30 18.44 6.22
C GLN A 362 -13.85 18.01 6.01
N TRP A 363 -12.96 19.00 6.00
CA TRP A 363 -11.53 18.73 6.09
C TRP A 363 -11.16 18.58 7.55
N GLU A 364 -10.78 17.38 7.92
CA GLU A 364 -10.28 17.04 9.24
C GLU A 364 -8.75 16.91 9.19
N ASN A 365 -8.08 16.98 10.33
CA ASN A 365 -6.62 16.92 10.36
C ASN A 365 -6.07 16.21 11.59
N GLN A 366 -4.90 15.60 11.43
CA GLN A 366 -4.16 14.99 12.54
C GLN A 366 -2.66 15.02 12.26
N VAL A 367 -1.85 14.89 13.30
CA VAL A 367 -0.41 14.72 13.19
C VAL A 367 -0.06 13.28 13.54
N ASN A 368 0.75 12.65 12.69
CA ASN A 368 1.34 11.35 12.94
C ASN A 368 2.86 11.46 12.92
N ILE A 369 3.53 10.87 13.91
CA ILE A 369 4.97 10.68 13.91
C ILE A 369 5.24 9.18 13.97
N ASN A 370 5.78 8.59 12.91
CA ASN A 370 6.20 7.20 12.87
C ASN A 370 7.69 7.10 13.19
N ILE A 371 8.06 6.22 14.12
CA ILE A 371 9.43 5.99 14.57
C ILE A 371 9.70 4.50 14.48
N GLY A 372 10.55 4.06 13.57
CA GLY A 372 10.89 2.65 13.40
C GLY A 372 12.36 2.39 13.62
N TYR A 373 12.68 1.40 14.47
CA TYR A 373 14.02 0.81 14.53
C TYR A 373 14.04 -0.44 13.64
N TYR A 374 14.91 -0.44 12.63
CA TYR A 374 15.09 -1.50 11.63
C TYR A 374 16.45 -2.16 11.84
N PHE A 375 16.51 -3.48 11.78
CA PHE A 375 17.73 -4.24 12.06
C PHE A 375 17.96 -5.36 11.04
#